data_AF-R0IFG3-F1
#
_entry.id   AF-R0IFG3-F1
#
_cell.length_a   1.000
_cell.length_b   1.000
_cell.length_c   1.000
_cell.angle_alpha   90.00
_cell.angle_beta   90.00
_cell.angle_gamma   90.00
#
_symmetry.space_group_name_H-M   'P 1'
#
loop_
_entity.id
_entity.type
_entity.pdbx_description
1 polymer ?
#
loop_
_entity_poly.entity_id
_entity_poly.type
_entity_poly.pdbx_seq_one_letter_code
_entity_poly.pdbx_strand_id
1 'polypeptide(L)'
;MAEDKEATTSSLSQGLTPHQDLEDAPKSSPPNSPNSSTRKACYGVLQSWVSKKFMTGFVVLFPVAVTFLITWWFVQFVDGFFSPVYENLGVDIFGLGFITSVLFTFFVGIFASSWLGSTVFWLGEQFIRRMPFVKHIYSASKQISTAISPDQNTTAFKEVAIIRHPRIGEYAFGFITSSVTLQTDHGEEELCSVYVPTNHLYIGDVFLVSSEEIIRPNLSIREGIEIIVSVGMTMPQVISHVDRTTTHQQHSLRIPLNRL
;
A
#
# COMPACT_ATOMS: atom_id res chain seq x y z
N MET A 1 -12.79 46.78 -36.86
CA MET A 1 -14.01 46.88 -37.68
C MET A 1 -15.18 46.55 -36.75
N ALA A 2 -15.84 47.60 -36.22
CA ALA A 2 -17.17 47.69 -35.57
C ALA A 2 -17.49 46.73 -34.39
N GLU A 3 -17.71 47.09 -33.11
CA GLU A 3 -18.73 48.02 -32.49
C GLU A 3 -20.14 47.78 -33.08
N ASP A 4 -21.25 47.54 -32.38
CA ASP A 4 -21.80 48.01 -31.09
C ASP A 4 -23.10 47.19 -30.81
N LYS A 5 -23.53 46.91 -29.54
CA LYS A 5 -24.69 47.51 -28.80
C LYS A 5 -26.05 47.57 -29.56
N GLU A 6 -27.26 47.42 -29.01
CA GLU A 6 -27.84 47.67 -27.68
C GLU A 6 -29.34 47.22 -27.63
N ALA A 7 -29.89 47.16 -26.40
CA ALA A 7 -31.26 47.51 -25.94
C ALA A 7 -32.53 46.83 -26.56
N THR A 8 -33.43 46.15 -25.81
CA THR A 8 -34.31 46.53 -24.68
C THR A 8 -35.60 47.28 -25.08
N THR A 9 -36.69 46.98 -24.33
CA THR A 9 -38.05 47.60 -24.25
C THR A 9 -39.10 46.96 -25.19
N SER A 10 -40.38 46.78 -24.89
CA SER A 10 -41.34 47.19 -23.82
C SER A 10 -42.62 46.30 -24.01
N SER A 11 -43.20 45.65 -23.00
CA SER A 11 -44.28 46.05 -22.06
C SER A 11 -45.69 46.33 -22.65
N LEU A 12 -46.72 45.80 -21.93
CA LEU A 12 -48.19 46.07 -22.00
C LEU A 12 -48.96 45.44 -23.18
N SER A 13 -50.20 44.95 -23.08
CA SER A 13 -51.26 45.05 -22.06
C SER A 13 -52.39 44.02 -22.34
N GLN A 14 -53.18 43.70 -21.30
CA GLN A 14 -54.65 43.46 -21.25
C GLN A 14 -55.38 42.90 -22.50
N GLY A 15 -56.31 41.95 -22.44
CA GLY A 15 -57.26 41.54 -21.41
C GLY A 15 -58.53 40.99 -22.11
N LEU A 16 -59.23 40.06 -21.46
CA LEU A 16 -60.68 39.76 -21.54
C LEU A 16 -61.39 39.59 -22.91
N THR A 17 -61.78 38.33 -23.21
CA THR A 17 -63.13 37.78 -23.56
C THR A 17 -64.25 38.76 -24.01
N PRO A 18 -65.23 38.36 -24.87
CA PRO A 18 -66.01 37.11 -24.70
C PRO A 18 -66.62 36.40 -25.96
N HIS A 19 -66.98 35.12 -25.74
CA HIS A 19 -68.16 34.32 -26.15
C HIS A 19 -68.97 34.74 -27.41
N GLN A 20 -69.45 33.88 -28.31
CA GLN A 20 -70.25 32.63 -28.17
C GLN A 20 -70.55 32.13 -29.62
N ASP A 21 -70.78 30.87 -30.02
CA ASP A 21 -71.92 29.99 -29.70
C ASP A 21 -71.80 28.62 -30.46
N LEU A 22 -72.28 27.53 -29.81
CA LEU A 22 -73.09 26.36 -30.28
C LEU A 22 -72.63 25.47 -31.47
N GLU A 23 -72.74 24.13 -31.53
CA GLU A 23 -73.27 23.01 -30.72
C GLU A 23 -72.57 21.69 -31.15
N ASP A 24 -72.43 20.73 -30.21
CA ASP A 24 -72.74 19.28 -30.34
C ASP A 24 -71.93 18.46 -29.32
N ALA A 25 -72.61 17.70 -28.46
CA ALA A 25 -72.06 16.78 -27.46
C ALA A 25 -72.25 15.31 -27.93
N PRO A 26 -71.78 14.23 -27.24
CA PRO A 26 -71.01 14.14 -25.98
C PRO A 26 -69.86 13.08 -25.96
N LYS A 27 -69.16 13.01 -24.82
CA LYS A 27 -68.28 11.92 -24.28
C LYS A 27 -66.75 12.13 -24.42
N SER A 28 -66.16 12.82 -23.45
CA SER A 28 -64.76 12.66 -23.07
C SER A 28 -64.66 12.12 -21.63
N SER A 29 -64.10 10.93 -21.50
CA SER A 29 -63.73 10.24 -20.26
C SER A 29 -62.67 11.02 -19.45
N PRO A 30 -62.56 10.85 -18.12
CA PRO A 30 -61.48 11.43 -17.33
C PRO A 30 -60.14 10.67 -17.50
N PRO A 31 -58.98 11.30 -17.22
CA PRO A 31 -57.67 10.68 -17.39
C PRO A 31 -57.31 9.81 -16.17
N ASN A 32 -56.72 8.62 -16.37
CA ASN A 32 -56.27 7.75 -15.28
C ASN A 32 -54.78 7.38 -15.36
N SER A 33 -54.05 7.85 -14.34
CA SER A 33 -52.85 7.30 -13.68
C SER A 33 -51.43 7.50 -14.26
N PRO A 34 -50.50 8.07 -13.46
CA PRO A 34 -49.04 8.00 -13.68
C PRO A 34 -48.34 7.22 -12.55
N ASN A 35 -48.59 5.92 -12.37
CA ASN A 35 -48.14 5.21 -11.15
C ASN A 35 -47.03 4.17 -11.37
N SER A 36 -46.64 3.89 -12.62
CA SER A 36 -45.69 2.80 -12.94
C SER A 36 -44.23 3.25 -13.08
N SER A 37 -43.97 4.54 -13.33
CA SER A 37 -42.63 5.09 -13.56
C SER A 37 -41.84 5.32 -12.26
N THR A 38 -42.49 5.85 -11.23
CA THR A 38 -41.86 6.24 -9.95
C THR A 38 -41.34 5.04 -9.15
N ARG A 39 -42.00 3.88 -9.26
CA ARG A 39 -41.61 2.65 -8.55
C ARG A 39 -40.27 2.11 -9.06
N LYS A 40 -40.07 2.01 -10.37
CA LYS A 40 -38.84 1.46 -10.97
C LYS A 40 -37.61 2.33 -10.69
N ALA A 41 -37.77 3.65 -10.70
CA ALA A 41 -36.72 4.60 -10.33
C ALA A 41 -36.33 4.48 -8.84
N CYS A 42 -37.31 4.34 -7.95
CA CYS A 42 -37.08 4.17 -6.51
C CYS A 42 -36.31 2.87 -6.19
N TYR A 43 -36.65 1.75 -6.83
CA TYR A 43 -35.91 0.50 -6.66
C TYR A 43 -34.45 0.61 -7.14
N GLY A 44 -34.18 1.28 -8.25
CA GLY A 44 -32.81 1.48 -8.73
C GLY A 44 -31.95 2.34 -7.79
N VAL A 45 -32.53 3.39 -7.22
CA VAL A 45 -31.85 4.27 -6.25
C VAL A 45 -31.63 3.57 -4.91
N LEU A 46 -32.64 2.85 -4.41
CA LEU A 46 -32.55 2.10 -3.15
C LEU A 46 -31.53 0.94 -3.27
N GLN A 47 -31.55 0.22 -4.39
CA GLN A 47 -30.59 -0.84 -4.68
C GLN A 47 -29.17 -0.29 -4.77
N SER A 48 -28.95 0.83 -5.45
CA SER A 48 -27.63 1.47 -5.53
C SER A 48 -27.14 1.94 -4.16
N TRP A 49 -28.03 2.47 -3.32
CA TRP A 49 -27.69 2.94 -1.97
C TRP A 49 -27.34 1.78 -1.04
N VAL A 50 -28.14 0.71 -1.03
CA VAL A 50 -27.88 -0.51 -0.25
C VAL A 50 -26.61 -1.20 -0.71
N SER A 51 -26.39 -1.37 -2.03
CA SER A 51 -25.17 -2.00 -2.56
C SER A 51 -23.92 -1.18 -2.24
N LYS A 52 -23.97 0.16 -2.31
CA LYS A 52 -22.85 1.01 -1.89
C LYS A 52 -22.52 0.83 -0.41
N LYS A 53 -23.53 0.82 0.47
CA LYS A 53 -23.34 0.64 1.92
C LYS A 53 -22.84 -0.77 2.28
N PHE A 54 -23.36 -1.81 1.61
CA PHE A 54 -22.88 -3.18 1.77
C PHE A 54 -21.43 -3.34 1.30
N MET A 55 -21.07 -2.73 0.16
CA MET A 55 -19.71 -2.79 -0.36
C MET A 55 -18.71 -2.07 0.56
N THR A 56 -19.09 -0.91 1.14
CA THR A 56 -18.27 -0.26 2.17
C THR A 56 -18.12 -1.14 3.41
N GLY A 57 -19.21 -1.74 3.89
CA GLY A 57 -19.17 -2.66 5.04
C GLY A 57 -18.26 -3.87 4.79
N PHE A 58 -18.35 -4.46 3.59
CA PHE A 58 -17.48 -5.56 3.18
C PHE A 58 -16.02 -5.12 3.08
N VAL A 59 -15.72 -3.98 2.44
CA VAL A 59 -14.33 -3.48 2.30
C VAL A 59 -13.68 -3.23 3.67
N VAL A 60 -14.45 -2.72 4.65
CA VAL A 60 -13.95 -2.49 6.00
C VAL A 60 -13.79 -3.79 6.79
N LEU A 61 -14.73 -4.73 6.65
CA LEU A 61 -14.70 -6.01 7.38
C LEU A 61 -13.75 -7.03 6.75
N PHE A 62 -13.48 -6.92 5.45
CA PHE A 62 -12.72 -7.89 4.67
C PHE A 62 -11.31 -8.13 5.25
N PRO A 63 -10.50 -7.12 5.56
CA PRO A 63 -9.18 -7.33 6.17
C PRO A 63 -9.26 -8.06 7.51
N VAL A 64 -10.25 -7.72 8.35
CA VAL A 64 -10.44 -8.33 9.68
C VAL A 64 -10.89 -9.78 9.55
N ALA A 65 -11.82 -10.07 8.64
CA ALA A 65 -12.31 -11.42 8.39
C ALA A 65 -11.21 -12.31 7.80
N VAL A 66 -10.44 -11.80 6.85
CA VAL A 66 -9.33 -12.53 6.22
C VAL A 66 -8.24 -12.84 7.24
N THR A 67 -7.84 -11.86 8.06
CA THR A 67 -6.84 -12.10 9.12
C THR A 67 -7.32 -13.14 10.12
N PHE A 68 -8.56 -13.05 10.61
CA PHE A 68 -9.13 -14.04 11.50
C PHE A 68 -9.18 -15.44 10.88
N LEU A 69 -9.60 -15.54 9.61
CA LEU A 69 -9.69 -16.82 8.89
C LEU A 69 -8.32 -17.47 8.71
N ILE A 70 -7.30 -16.68 8.35
CA ILE A 70 -5.93 -17.19 8.18
C ILE A 70 -5.35 -17.64 9.53
N THR A 71 -5.51 -16.84 10.58
CA THR A 71 -5.03 -17.21 11.92
C THR A 71 -5.73 -18.46 12.44
N TRP A 72 -7.06 -18.53 12.31
CA TRP A 72 -7.84 -19.69 12.70
C TRP A 72 -7.42 -20.95 11.93
N TRP A 73 -7.28 -20.82 10.60
CA TRP A 73 -6.83 -21.92 9.74
C TRP A 73 -5.43 -22.42 10.12
N PHE A 74 -4.50 -21.50 10.41
CA PHE A 74 -3.15 -21.84 10.83
C PHE A 74 -3.12 -22.60 12.17
N VAL A 75 -3.88 -22.13 13.17
CA VAL A 75 -3.99 -22.82 14.47
C VAL A 75 -4.57 -24.22 14.28
N GLN A 76 -5.67 -24.36 13.53
CA GLN A 76 -6.27 -25.66 13.24
C GLN A 76 -5.33 -26.61 12.47
N PHE A 77 -4.50 -26.08 11.57
CA PHE A 77 -3.50 -26.87 10.86
C PHE A 77 -2.43 -27.43 11.80
N VAL A 78 -1.89 -26.59 12.70
CA VAL A 78 -0.92 -27.04 13.71
C VAL A 78 -1.58 -28.02 14.68
N ASP A 79 -2.80 -27.73 15.13
CA ASP A 79 -3.56 -28.59 16.03
C ASP A 79 -3.79 -29.96 15.41
N GLY A 80 -4.18 -30.03 14.13
CA GLY A 80 -4.33 -31.29 13.42
C GLY A 80 -3.02 -32.07 13.31
N PHE A 81 -1.89 -31.39 13.13
CA PHE A 81 -0.58 -32.03 13.06
C PHE A 81 -0.13 -32.62 14.42
N PHE A 82 -0.45 -31.94 15.53
CA PHE A 82 -0.09 -32.36 16.88
C PHE A 82 -1.21 -33.09 17.64
N SER A 83 -2.42 -33.21 17.08
CA SER A 83 -3.55 -33.98 17.61
C SER A 83 -3.15 -35.37 18.12
N PRO A 84 -2.40 -36.20 17.36
CA PRO A 84 -1.99 -37.52 17.85
C PRO A 84 -1.04 -37.45 19.05
N VAL A 85 -0.31 -36.34 19.23
CA VAL A 85 0.55 -36.13 20.40
C VAL A 85 -0.31 -35.74 21.62
N TYR A 86 -1.30 -34.86 21.45
CA TYR A 86 -2.19 -34.44 22.54
C TYR A 86 -3.04 -35.59 23.07
N GLU A 87 -3.58 -36.44 22.19
CA GLU A 87 -4.36 -37.61 22.57
C GLU A 87 -3.53 -38.61 23.39
N ASN A 88 -2.26 -38.81 23.02
CA ASN A 88 -1.34 -39.68 23.77
C ASN A 88 -0.93 -39.09 25.14
N LEU A 89 -0.95 -37.76 25.28
CA LEU A 89 -0.64 -37.07 26.54
C LEU A 89 -1.89 -36.81 27.42
N GLY A 90 -3.10 -37.03 26.89
CA GLY A 90 -4.36 -36.84 27.62
C GLY A 90 -4.68 -35.38 27.95
N VAL A 91 -4.16 -34.42 27.18
CA VAL A 91 -4.33 -32.98 27.44
C VAL A 91 -5.33 -32.40 26.45
N ASP A 92 -6.54 -32.09 26.91
CA ASP A 92 -7.53 -31.32 26.15
C ASP A 92 -7.82 -30.01 26.90
N ILE A 93 -7.04 -28.98 26.57
CA ILE A 93 -7.19 -27.64 27.14
C ILE A 93 -7.56 -26.68 26.02
N PHE A 94 -8.66 -25.96 26.22
CA PHE A 94 -9.07 -24.89 25.31
C PHE A 94 -7.95 -23.86 25.15
N GLY A 95 -7.46 -23.66 23.93
CA GLY A 95 -6.36 -22.75 23.61
C GLY A 95 -4.96 -23.39 23.60
N LEU A 96 -4.83 -24.69 23.89
CA LEU A 96 -3.55 -25.43 23.75
C LEU A 96 -2.98 -25.26 22.35
N GLY A 97 -3.85 -25.29 21.34
CA GLY A 97 -3.47 -25.16 19.96
C GLY A 97 -2.83 -23.84 19.55
N PHE A 98 -3.30 -22.75 20.15
CA PHE A 98 -2.68 -21.45 19.95
C PHE A 98 -1.27 -21.42 20.55
N ILE A 99 -1.10 -21.96 21.76
CA ILE A 99 0.20 -22.01 22.45
C ILE A 99 1.19 -22.86 21.66
N THR A 100 0.76 -24.02 21.18
CA THR A 100 1.60 -24.94 20.42
C THR A 100 1.93 -24.40 19.04
N SER A 101 1.02 -23.65 18.41
CA SER A 101 1.29 -22.88 17.19
C SER A 101 2.41 -21.86 17.39
N VAL A 102 2.35 -21.06 18.45
CA VAL A 102 3.39 -20.07 18.77
C VAL A 102 4.74 -20.77 19.02
N LEU A 103 4.73 -21.84 19.81
CA LEU A 103 5.94 -22.59 20.14
C LEU A 103 6.53 -23.29 18.91
N PHE A 104 5.68 -23.85 18.05
CA PHE A 104 6.07 -24.46 16.78
C PHE A 104 6.73 -23.43 15.85
N THR A 105 6.11 -22.26 15.64
CA THR A 105 6.69 -21.18 14.84
C THR A 105 8.05 -20.74 15.40
N PHE A 106 8.19 -20.64 16.72
CA PHE A 106 9.46 -20.31 17.36
C PHE A 106 10.55 -21.37 17.08
N PHE A 107 10.23 -22.66 17.24
CA PHE A 107 11.16 -23.74 16.91
C PHE A 107 11.53 -23.82 15.43
N VAL A 108 10.56 -23.58 14.54
CA VAL A 108 10.84 -23.47 13.09
C VAL A 108 11.80 -22.32 12.82
N GLY A 109 11.67 -21.18 13.52
CA GLY A 109 12.60 -20.06 13.41
C GLY A 109 14.04 -20.42 13.85
N ILE A 110 14.18 -21.10 14.99
CA ILE A 110 15.48 -21.61 15.46
C ILE A 110 16.06 -22.60 14.44
N PHE A 111 15.25 -23.53 13.96
CA PHE A 111 15.67 -24.52 12.98
C PHE A 111 16.12 -23.87 11.67
N ALA A 112 15.37 -22.88 11.18
CA ALA A 112 15.70 -22.12 9.97
C ALA A 112 17.02 -21.34 10.08
N SER A 113 17.36 -20.88 11.29
CA SER A 113 18.62 -20.18 11.57
C SER A 113 19.82 -21.12 11.72
N SER A 114 19.58 -22.42 11.83
CA SER A 114 20.63 -23.44 11.93
C SER A 114 21.16 -23.85 10.55
N TRP A 115 22.40 -24.32 10.50
CA TRP A 115 23.03 -24.81 9.27
C TRP A 115 22.20 -25.93 8.60
N LEU A 116 21.67 -26.84 9.40
CA LEU A 116 20.83 -27.94 8.89
C LEU A 116 19.54 -27.42 8.26
N GLY A 117 18.87 -26.45 8.90
CA GLY A 117 17.68 -25.82 8.33
C GLY A 117 17.99 -25.11 7.03
N SER A 118 19.07 -24.33 6.96
CA SER A 118 19.48 -23.64 5.74
C SER A 118 19.67 -24.60 4.54
N THR A 119 20.21 -25.80 4.79
CA THR A 119 20.42 -26.82 3.75
C THR A 119 19.11 -27.46 3.32
N VAL A 120 18.22 -27.78 4.27
CA VAL A 120 16.89 -28.36 3.97
C VAL A 120 16.03 -27.36 3.19
N PHE A 121 16.00 -26.09 3.60
CA PHE A 121 15.27 -25.04 2.88
C PHE A 121 15.81 -24.84 1.46
N TRP A 122 17.14 -24.83 1.28
CA TRP A 122 17.77 -24.72 -0.04
C TRP A 122 17.37 -25.89 -0.96
N LEU A 123 17.38 -27.12 -0.44
CA LEU A 123 16.98 -28.29 -1.20
C LEU A 123 15.48 -28.26 -1.57
N GLY A 124 14.63 -27.83 -0.64
CA GLY A 124 13.20 -27.63 -0.90
C GLY A 124 12.94 -26.56 -1.96
N GLU A 125 13.69 -25.46 -1.93
CA GLU A 125 13.62 -24.42 -2.95
C GLU A 125 14.04 -24.95 -4.34
N GLN A 126 15.10 -25.76 -4.42
CA GLN A 126 15.50 -26.41 -5.67
C GLN A 126 14.38 -27.30 -6.24
N PHE A 127 13.66 -28.01 -5.38
CA PHE A 127 12.52 -28.82 -5.79
C PHE A 127 11.36 -27.96 -6.33
N ILE A 128 11.02 -26.86 -5.63
CA ILE A 128 9.98 -25.93 -6.05
C ILE A 128 10.32 -25.27 -7.39
N ARG A 129 11.59 -24.90 -7.61
CA ARG A 129 12.06 -24.30 -8.88
C ARG A 129 11.92 -25.24 -10.07
N ARG A 130 11.80 -26.55 -9.85
CA ARG A 130 11.55 -27.56 -10.89
C ARG A 130 10.10 -27.53 -11.40
N MET A 131 9.16 -26.96 -10.64
CA MET A 131 7.74 -26.92 -11.01
C MET A 131 7.40 -25.63 -11.77
N PRO A 132 6.93 -25.72 -13.04
CA PRO A 132 6.82 -24.57 -13.93
C PRO A 132 5.83 -23.50 -13.46
N PHE A 133 4.78 -23.85 -12.70
CA PHE A 133 3.81 -22.88 -12.16
C PHE A 133 4.17 -22.43 -10.74
N VAL A 134 4.45 -23.37 -9.83
CA VAL A 134 4.70 -23.09 -8.41
C VAL A 134 5.93 -22.20 -8.20
N LYS A 135 6.96 -22.32 -9.06
CA LYS A 135 8.16 -21.48 -8.98
C LYS A 135 7.85 -19.98 -9.05
N HIS A 136 6.85 -19.57 -9.83
CA HIS A 136 6.53 -18.15 -10.01
C HIS A 136 5.88 -17.58 -8.75
N ILE A 137 4.93 -18.32 -8.17
CA ILE A 137 4.25 -17.93 -6.92
C ILE A 137 5.25 -17.92 -5.76
N TYR A 138 6.06 -18.97 -5.62
CA TYR A 138 7.06 -19.04 -4.55
C TYR A 138 8.09 -17.92 -4.65
N SER A 139 8.58 -17.62 -5.86
CA SER A 139 9.55 -16.54 -6.08
C SER A 139 8.96 -15.18 -5.71
N ALA A 140 7.71 -14.89 -6.09
CA ALA A 140 7.05 -13.64 -5.73
C ALA A 140 6.86 -13.51 -4.21
N SER A 141 6.40 -14.57 -3.54
CA SER A 141 6.24 -14.58 -2.08
C SER A 141 7.58 -14.43 -1.35
N LYS A 142 8.62 -15.12 -1.82
CA LYS A 142 9.96 -15.06 -1.25
C LYS A 142 10.55 -13.66 -1.39
N GLN A 143 10.37 -13.03 -2.56
CA GLN A 143 10.78 -11.65 -2.80
C GLN A 143 10.17 -10.72 -1.74
N ILE A 144 8.85 -10.74 -1.58
CA ILE A 144 8.13 -9.90 -0.59
C ILE A 144 8.68 -10.16 0.82
N SER A 145 8.85 -11.43 1.19
CA SER A 145 9.42 -11.82 2.49
C SER A 145 10.85 -11.32 2.71
N THR A 146 11.69 -11.30 1.67
CA THR A 146 13.07 -10.77 1.79
C THR A 146 13.11 -9.25 1.94
N ALA A 147 12.18 -8.51 1.32
CA ALA A 147 12.12 -7.05 1.45
C ALA A 147 11.69 -6.58 2.85
N ILE A 148 10.91 -7.39 3.57
CA ILE A 148 10.43 -7.07 4.92
C ILE A 148 11.36 -7.60 6.04
N SER A 149 12.36 -8.42 5.71
CA SER A 149 13.20 -9.07 6.72
C SER A 149 14.22 -8.09 7.33
N PRO A 150 14.22 -7.89 8.66
CA PRO A 150 15.17 -6.98 9.31
C PRO A 150 16.62 -7.44 9.22
N ASP A 151 16.88 -8.74 9.05
CA ASP A 151 18.23 -9.31 9.16
C ASP A 151 19.06 -9.26 7.87
N GLN A 152 18.52 -8.79 6.74
CA GLN A 152 19.34 -8.46 5.56
C GLN A 152 19.97 -7.06 5.63
N ASN A 153 20.28 -6.64 6.86
CA ASN A 153 20.93 -5.38 7.22
C ASN A 153 22.43 -5.38 6.94
N THR A 154 22.86 -5.72 5.72
CA THR A 154 24.11 -5.23 5.11
C THR A 154 24.07 -5.53 3.61
N THR A 155 23.41 -4.69 2.80
CA THR A 155 23.83 -4.30 1.41
C THR A 155 22.69 -3.86 0.47
N ALA A 156 21.41 -4.20 0.70
CA ALA A 156 20.36 -3.92 -0.29
C ALA A 156 19.71 -2.54 -0.17
N PHE A 157 19.24 -2.11 1.01
CA PHE A 157 18.61 -0.81 1.25
C PHE A 157 19.03 -0.26 2.62
N LYS A 158 19.87 0.77 2.62
CA LYS A 158 20.41 1.39 3.84
C LYS A 158 19.46 2.43 4.41
N GLU A 159 18.91 3.28 3.56
CA GLU A 159 18.14 4.47 3.96
C GLU A 159 17.11 4.81 2.87
N VAL A 160 16.05 5.53 3.24
CA VAL A 160 15.14 6.17 2.28
C VAL A 160 15.85 7.40 1.69
N ALA A 161 15.63 7.67 0.41
CA ALA A 161 16.16 8.84 -0.28
C ALA A 161 15.11 9.50 -1.17
N ILE A 162 15.20 10.82 -1.26
CA ILE A 162 14.48 11.61 -2.24
C ILE A 162 15.54 12.27 -3.13
N ILE A 163 15.44 12.04 -4.43
CA ILE A 163 16.35 12.61 -5.44
C ILE A 163 15.58 13.49 -6.39
N ARG A 164 16.27 14.43 -7.04
CA ARG A 164 15.68 15.22 -8.13
C ARG A 164 15.51 14.32 -9.35
N HIS A 165 14.30 14.25 -9.91
CA HIS A 165 14.03 13.53 -11.16
C HIS A 165 14.14 14.53 -12.33
N PRO A 166 14.36 14.13 -13.60
CA PRO A 166 15.06 14.95 -14.60
C PRO A 166 14.37 16.28 -14.92
N ARG A 167 13.08 16.45 -14.58
CA ARG A 167 12.39 17.73 -14.67
C ARG A 167 12.55 18.56 -13.40
N ILE A 168 12.83 19.85 -13.57
CA ILE A 168 12.89 20.81 -12.45
C ILE A 168 11.54 20.83 -11.71
N GLY A 169 11.59 20.63 -10.39
CA GLY A 169 10.42 20.54 -9.52
C GLY A 169 9.86 19.11 -9.36
N GLU A 170 10.46 18.13 -10.04
CA GLU A 170 10.12 16.72 -9.90
C GLU A 170 11.09 16.02 -8.95
N TYR A 171 10.55 15.19 -8.07
CA TYR A 171 11.31 14.43 -7.10
C TYR A 171 10.93 12.96 -7.20
N ALA A 172 11.93 12.08 -7.18
CA ALA A 172 11.75 10.65 -7.13
C ALA A 172 12.02 10.16 -5.71
N PHE A 173 11.13 9.28 -5.24
CA PHE A 173 11.28 8.58 -3.98
C PHE A 173 11.97 7.24 -4.22
N GLY A 174 12.98 6.93 -3.43
CA GLY A 174 13.78 5.73 -3.59
C GLY A 174 14.50 5.33 -2.32
N PHE A 175 15.45 4.42 -2.47
CA PHE A 175 16.23 3.89 -1.37
C PHE A 175 17.71 3.89 -1.72
N ILE A 176 18.53 4.37 -0.79
CA ILE A 176 19.99 4.26 -0.89
C ILE A 176 20.34 2.79 -0.71
N THR A 177 20.96 2.19 -1.72
CA THR A 177 21.36 0.78 -1.71
C THR A 177 22.82 0.62 -1.31
N SER A 178 23.69 1.43 -1.90
CA SER A 178 25.13 1.42 -1.67
C SER A 178 25.72 2.82 -1.78
N SER A 179 26.95 2.96 -1.31
CA SER A 179 27.78 4.17 -1.49
C SER A 179 29.00 3.75 -2.30
N VAL A 180 29.34 4.52 -3.32
CA VAL A 180 30.39 4.23 -4.29
C VAL A 180 31.25 5.47 -4.42
N THR A 181 32.56 5.33 -4.26
CA THR A 181 33.51 6.41 -4.57
C THR A 181 33.93 6.27 -6.02
N LEU A 182 33.54 7.24 -6.85
CA LEU A 182 33.95 7.31 -8.24
C LEU A 182 35.31 8.00 -8.33
N GLN A 183 36.32 7.28 -8.79
CA GLN A 183 37.63 7.88 -9.09
C GLN A 183 37.58 8.46 -10.50
N THR A 184 37.80 9.77 -10.60
CA THR A 184 37.92 10.48 -11.88
C THR A 184 39.31 11.11 -11.98
N ASP A 185 39.71 11.50 -13.19
CA ASP A 185 40.98 12.21 -13.43
C ASP A 185 41.08 13.54 -12.64
N HIS A 186 39.95 14.03 -12.10
CA HIS A 186 39.83 15.27 -11.35
C HIS A 186 39.67 15.07 -9.83
N GLY A 187 39.65 13.83 -9.34
CA GLY A 187 39.53 13.51 -7.92
C GLY A 187 38.56 12.36 -7.62
N GLU A 188 38.39 12.10 -6.32
CA GLU A 188 37.42 11.12 -5.82
C GLU A 188 36.08 11.79 -5.51
N GLU A 189 34.99 11.26 -6.06
CA GLU A 189 33.63 11.75 -5.82
C GLU A 189 32.79 10.69 -5.09
N GLU A 190 32.20 11.05 -3.95
CA GLU A 190 31.31 10.15 -3.20
C GLU A 190 29.89 10.16 -3.78
N LEU A 191 29.55 9.08 -4.48
CA LEU A 191 28.23 8.84 -5.03
C LEU A 191 27.46 7.84 -4.17
N CYS A 192 26.13 7.96 -4.19
CA CYS A 192 25.23 6.99 -3.60
C CYS A 192 24.38 6.37 -4.72
N SER A 193 24.26 5.05 -4.68
CA SER A 193 23.38 4.28 -5.55
C SER A 193 21.97 4.33 -4.99
N VAL A 194 21.10 5.09 -5.64
CA VAL A 194 19.69 5.24 -5.27
C VAL A 194 18.83 4.39 -6.20
N TYR A 195 18.17 3.39 -5.63
CA TYR A 195 17.16 2.59 -6.32
C TYR A 195 15.81 3.30 -6.25
N VAL A 196 15.23 3.59 -7.41
CA VAL A 196 13.89 4.18 -7.56
C VAL A 196 12.96 3.10 -8.10
N PRO A 197 12.10 2.51 -7.25
CA PRO A 197 11.18 1.49 -7.69
C PRO A 197 10.10 2.06 -8.61
N THR A 198 9.69 1.27 -9.58
CA THR A 198 8.50 1.51 -10.41
C THR A 198 7.28 0.88 -9.72
N ASN A 199 6.22 0.54 -10.48
CA ASN A 199 5.00 -0.11 -10.00
C ASN A 199 5.22 -1.47 -9.30
N HIS A 200 6.43 -2.04 -9.39
CA HIS A 200 6.83 -3.26 -8.68
C HIS A 200 8.10 -2.99 -7.90
N LEU A 201 8.12 -3.30 -6.60
CA LEU A 201 9.21 -2.99 -5.68
C LEU A 201 10.60 -3.57 -6.07
N TYR A 202 10.63 -4.53 -7.01
CA TYR A 202 11.85 -5.19 -7.50
C TYR A 202 12.27 -4.73 -8.91
N ILE A 203 11.47 -3.90 -9.56
CA ILE A 203 11.74 -3.36 -10.89
C ILE A 203 11.80 -1.84 -10.74
N GLY A 204 12.93 -1.26 -11.13
CA GLY A 204 13.16 0.16 -10.96
C GLY A 204 14.47 0.59 -11.58
N ASP A 205 14.67 1.89 -11.58
CA ASP A 205 15.88 2.51 -12.08
C ASP A 205 16.90 2.63 -10.94
N VAL A 206 18.18 2.55 -11.29
CA VAL A 206 19.28 2.81 -10.36
C VAL A 206 19.99 4.07 -10.81
N PHE A 207 20.03 5.06 -9.95
CA PHE A 207 20.72 6.32 -10.18
C PHE A 207 21.94 6.43 -9.28
N LEU A 208 23.08 6.83 -9.84
CA LEU A 208 24.22 7.29 -9.05
C LEU A 208 24.08 8.79 -8.87
N VAL A 209 23.90 9.21 -7.62
CA VAL A 209 23.65 10.62 -7.26
C VAL A 209 24.68 11.04 -6.22
N SER A 210 25.20 12.26 -6.34
CA SER A 210 26.10 12.82 -5.32
C SER A 210 25.45 12.80 -3.95
N SER A 211 26.20 12.37 -2.94
CA SER A 211 25.72 12.27 -1.55
C SER A 211 25.13 13.58 -1.01
N GLU A 212 25.61 14.72 -1.54
CA GLU A 212 25.18 16.08 -1.17
C GLU A 212 23.84 16.48 -1.78
N GLU A 213 23.46 15.91 -2.93
CA GLU A 213 22.21 16.22 -3.62
C GLU A 213 21.02 15.36 -3.16
N ILE A 214 21.28 14.35 -2.33
CA ILE A 214 20.27 13.43 -1.82
C ILE A 214 19.59 14.02 -0.59
N ILE A 215 18.27 14.16 -0.67
CA ILE A 215 17.45 14.54 0.47
C ILE A 215 17.14 13.27 1.27
N ARG A 216 17.59 13.22 2.53
CA ARG A 216 17.38 12.08 3.43
C ARG A 216 16.20 12.35 4.37
N PRO A 217 15.02 11.79 4.10
CA PRO A 217 13.85 11.98 4.94
C PRO A 217 13.96 11.22 6.26
N ASN A 218 13.32 11.72 7.31
CA ASN A 218 13.15 10.98 8.57
C ASN A 218 12.03 9.93 8.44
N LEU A 219 12.24 8.96 7.56
CA LEU A 219 11.34 7.84 7.32
C LEU A 219 12.12 6.53 7.47
N SER A 220 11.51 5.57 8.12
CA SER A 220 12.01 4.20 8.14
C SER A 220 11.86 3.55 6.76
N ILE A 221 12.71 2.55 6.48
CA ILE A 221 12.62 1.74 5.25
C ILE A 221 11.21 1.14 5.11
N ARG A 222 10.61 0.72 6.23
CA ARG A 222 9.26 0.15 6.27
C ARG A 222 8.20 1.14 5.79
N GLU A 223 8.23 2.37 6.29
CA GLU A 223 7.32 3.44 5.85
C GLU A 223 7.54 3.75 4.38
N GLY A 224 8.79 3.76 3.90
CA GLY A 224 9.09 3.92 2.47
C GLY A 224 8.48 2.81 1.60
N ILE A 225 8.60 1.54 2.02
CA ILE A 225 7.97 0.41 1.32
C ILE A 225 6.44 0.56 1.32
N GLU A 226 5.86 0.95 2.45
CA GLU A 226 4.41 1.17 2.57
C GLU A 226 3.91 2.25 1.60
N ILE A 227 4.66 3.36 1.44
CA ILE A 227 4.36 4.41 0.47
C ILE A 227 4.34 3.87 -0.95
N ILE A 228 5.33 3.06 -1.34
CA ILE A 228 5.41 2.52 -2.71
C ILE A 228 4.31 1.48 -2.96
N VAL A 229 4.09 0.56 -2.02
CA VAL A 229 3.07 -0.48 -2.14
C VAL A 229 1.66 0.11 -2.14
N SER A 230 1.44 1.22 -1.43
CA SER A 230 0.19 1.97 -1.46
C SER A 230 0.05 2.88 -2.69
N VAL A 231 1.01 2.86 -3.63
CA VAL A 231 1.03 3.72 -4.81
C VAL A 231 0.96 5.21 -4.43
N GLY A 232 1.64 5.57 -3.34
CA GLY A 232 1.72 6.93 -2.82
C GLY A 232 0.55 7.38 -1.94
N MET A 233 -0.48 6.55 -1.72
CA MET A 233 -1.64 6.93 -0.91
C MET A 233 -1.30 7.17 0.57
N THR A 234 -0.23 6.57 1.08
CA THR A 234 0.22 6.73 2.47
C THR A 234 1.32 7.79 2.63
N MET A 235 1.54 8.65 1.63
CA MET A 235 2.54 9.72 1.71
C MET A 235 2.24 10.69 2.87
N PRO A 236 3.18 10.92 3.80
CA PRO A 236 3.00 11.87 4.89
C PRO A 236 2.89 13.31 4.36
N GLN A 237 2.13 14.15 5.07
CA GLN A 237 1.89 15.54 4.68
C GLN A 237 3.13 16.42 4.82
N VAL A 238 4.08 16.04 5.67
CA VAL A 238 5.34 16.75 5.90
C VAL A 238 6.46 15.72 6.01
N ILE A 239 7.53 15.92 5.24
CA ILE A 239 8.75 15.12 5.30
C ILE A 239 9.86 16.03 5.84
N SER A 240 10.35 15.72 7.04
CA SER A 240 11.49 16.42 7.65
C SER A 240 12.82 15.79 7.23
N HIS A 241 13.85 16.61 7.05
CA HIS A 241 15.22 16.17 6.80
C HIS A 241 15.86 15.60 8.08
N VAL A 242 16.66 14.54 7.95
CA VAL A 242 17.51 14.05 9.06
C VAL A 242 18.79 14.89 9.11
N ASP A 243 18.91 15.78 10.10
CA ASP A 243 20.13 16.56 10.29
C ASP A 243 21.29 15.66 10.76
N ARG A 244 22.35 15.59 9.96
CA ARG A 244 23.57 14.78 10.21
C ARG A 244 24.47 15.31 11.35
N THR A 245 24.01 16.22 12.20
CA THR A 245 24.88 16.98 13.12
C THR A 245 25.27 16.28 14.43
N THR A 246 24.84 15.06 14.72
CA THR A 246 25.07 14.46 16.07
C THR A 246 26.16 13.39 16.18
N THR A 247 26.76 12.88 15.10
CA THR A 247 27.73 11.76 15.24
C THR A 247 29.20 12.20 15.25
N HIS A 248 29.56 13.32 14.62
CA HIS A 248 30.96 13.78 14.61
C HIS A 248 31.42 14.58 15.83
N GLN A 249 30.50 15.08 16.66
CA GLN A 249 30.84 15.88 17.84
C GLN A 249 31.06 15.06 19.12
N GLN A 250 30.66 13.78 19.13
CA GLN A 250 30.80 12.91 20.31
C GLN A 250 32.19 12.25 20.39
N HIS A 251 32.91 12.09 19.27
CA HIS A 251 34.23 11.44 19.28
C HIS A 251 35.38 12.41 19.61
N SER A 252 35.24 13.70 19.28
CA SER A 252 36.26 14.74 19.57
C SER A 252 36.25 15.24 21.03
N LEU A 253 35.30 14.79 21.85
CA LEU A 253 35.18 15.17 23.27
C LEU A 253 35.70 14.12 24.26
N ARG A 254 36.29 13.00 23.81
CA ARG A 254 36.93 12.03 24.71
C ARG A 254 38.47 12.14 24.75
N ILE A 255 38.91 13.04 25.63
CA ILE A 255 40.09 12.96 26.54
C ILE A 255 41.47 13.37 25.95
N PRO A 256 42.42 14.00 26.70
CA PRO A 256 42.40 14.39 28.12
C PRO A 256 42.68 15.89 28.40
N LEU A 257 42.16 16.39 29.53
CA LEU A 257 42.80 17.48 30.25
C LEU A 257 42.83 17.08 31.73
N ASN A 258 43.89 16.37 32.11
CA ASN A 258 44.28 16.30 33.51
C ASN A 258 45.82 16.31 33.63
N ARG A 259 46.31 17.50 34.02
CA ARG A 259 47.51 17.84 34.82
C ARG A 259 48.90 17.43 34.29
N LEU A 260 49.85 18.38 34.21
CA LEU A 260 50.65 18.95 35.33
C LEU A 260 51.36 17.87 36.14
#